data_AF-A0A9P9QNQ4-F1
#
_entry.id   AF-A0A9P9QNQ4-F1
#
_cell.length_a   1.000
_cell.length_b   1.000
_cell.length_c   1.000
_cell.angle_alpha   90.00
_cell.angle_beta   90.00
_cell.angle_gamma   90.00
#
_symmetry.space_group_name_H-M   'P 1'
#
loop_
_entity.id
_entity.type
_entity.pdbx_description
1 polymer ?
#
loop_
_entity_poly.entity_id
_entity_poly.type
_entity_poly.pdbx_seq_one_letter_code
_entity_poly.pdbx_strand_id
1 'polypeptide(L)'
;MSLADDIKWSDSARSAARTAGFQVRMDKLIQTFLSLKPDMELRRYMLTLVRNRGFYCRTCSPMRKIGACGPTCPMLRPGGWYQYRSIDVAASETWCRDSLDILRRYKVITDGLKRHGYGVSMSELAEWEFEADDMQWRDVDELASRHLGEPFSIGISFVDIEW
;
A
#
# COMPACT_ATOMS: atom_id res chain seq x y z
N MET A 1 1.58 21.62 -52.71
CA MET A 1 1.12 21.19 -51.38
C MET A 1 0.53 22.42 -50.70
N SER A 2 -0.73 22.34 -50.29
CA SER A 2 -1.48 23.48 -49.74
C SER A 2 -1.12 23.69 -48.27
N LEU A 3 -1.00 24.94 -47.82
CA LEU A 3 -0.86 25.30 -46.40
C LEU A 3 -1.93 24.67 -45.49
N ALA A 4 -3.10 24.34 -46.04
CA ALA A 4 -4.17 23.65 -45.33
C ALA A 4 -3.86 22.17 -45.02
N ASP A 5 -3.06 21.51 -45.87
CA ASP A 5 -2.66 20.11 -45.68
C ASP A 5 -1.56 19.99 -44.60
N ASP A 6 -0.65 20.96 -44.52
CA ASP A 6 0.41 21.01 -43.50
C ASP A 6 -0.15 21.25 -42.09
N ILE A 7 -1.18 22.09 -41.96
CA ILE A 7 -1.85 22.36 -40.67
C ILE A 7 -2.57 21.09 -40.17
N LYS A 8 -3.29 20.40 -41.06
CA LYS A 8 -4.05 19.19 -40.73
C LYS A 8 -3.17 18.02 -40.31
N TRP A 9 -1.99 17.87 -40.92
CA TRP A 9 -1.00 16.86 -40.51
C TRP A 9 -0.39 17.21 -39.15
N SER A 10 -0.09 18.48 -38.90
CA SER A 10 0.50 18.92 -37.63
C SER A 10 -0.43 18.68 -36.43
N ASP A 11 -1.74 18.87 -36.58
CA ASP A 11 -2.71 18.64 -35.51
C ASP A 11 -2.96 17.14 -35.24
N SER A 12 -2.91 16.31 -36.29
CA SER A 12 -3.01 14.85 -36.15
C SER A 12 -1.80 14.27 -35.40
N ALA A 13 -0.59 14.70 -35.75
CA ALA A 13 0.63 14.27 -35.07
C ALA A 13 0.67 14.73 -33.59
N ARG A 14 0.22 15.96 -33.31
CA ARG A 14 0.09 16.47 -31.93
C ARG A 14 -0.94 15.70 -31.13
N SER A 15 -2.07 15.35 -31.74
CA SER A 15 -3.10 14.55 -31.06
C SER A 15 -2.57 13.15 -30.74
N ALA A 16 -1.89 12.49 -31.68
CA ALA A 16 -1.30 11.17 -31.46
C ALA A 16 -0.22 11.21 -30.36
N ALA A 17 0.64 12.23 -30.36
CA ALA A 17 1.67 12.41 -29.33
C ALA A 17 1.06 12.65 -27.93
N ARG A 18 -0.05 13.41 -27.83
CA ARG A 18 -0.78 13.61 -26.58
C ARG A 18 -1.38 12.31 -26.06
N THR A 19 -1.99 11.51 -26.93
CA THR A 19 -2.55 10.20 -26.57
C THR A 19 -1.46 9.24 -26.11
N ALA A 20 -0.32 9.20 -26.81
CA ALA A 20 0.82 8.36 -26.42
C ALA A 20 1.42 8.79 -25.06
N GLY A 21 1.58 10.10 -24.83
CA GLY A 21 2.08 10.62 -23.56
C GLY A 21 1.13 10.34 -22.40
N PHE A 22 -0.19 10.43 -22.63
CA PHE A 22 -1.20 10.04 -21.64
C PHE A 22 -1.11 8.56 -21.29
N GLN A 23 -0.96 7.69 -22.30
CA GLN A 23 -0.89 6.25 -22.11
C GLN A 23 0.34 5.84 -21.29
N VAL A 24 1.50 6.42 -21.58
CA VAL A 24 2.73 6.18 -20.80
C VAL A 24 2.57 6.59 -19.33
N ARG A 25 1.94 7.74 -19.08
CA ARG A 25 1.68 8.21 -17.71
C ARG A 25 0.72 7.28 -16.98
N MET A 26 -0.35 6.85 -17.64
CA MET A 26 -1.29 5.89 -17.08
C MET A 26 -0.62 4.55 -16.76
N ASP A 27 0.20 4.03 -17.67
CA ASP A 27 0.94 2.78 -17.45
C ASP A 27 1.87 2.89 -16.25
N LYS A 28 2.59 4.01 -16.13
CA LYS A 28 3.43 4.30 -14.97
C LYS A 28 2.61 4.32 -13.68
N LEU A 29 1.47 5.01 -13.68
CA LEU A 29 0.58 5.07 -12.52
C LEU A 29 0.11 3.68 -12.10
N ILE A 30 -0.32 2.85 -13.05
CA ILE A 30 -0.74 1.46 -12.79
C ILE A 30 0.40 0.67 -12.14
N GLN A 31 1.63 0.80 -12.66
CA GLN A 31 2.78 0.13 -12.08
C GLN A 31 3.07 0.60 -10.64
N THR A 32 2.96 1.89 -10.36
CA THR A 32 3.11 2.41 -8.99
C THR A 32 2.06 1.84 -8.04
N PHE A 33 0.79 1.76 -8.45
CA PHE A 33 -0.26 1.16 -7.60
C PHE A 33 -0.09 -0.35 -7.40
N LEU A 34 0.54 -1.04 -8.37
CA LEU A 34 0.93 -2.45 -8.21
C LEU A 34 2.08 -2.60 -7.21
N SER A 35 3.08 -1.71 -7.23
CA SER A 35 4.20 -1.75 -6.27
C SER A 35 3.77 -1.36 -4.86
N LEU A 36 2.78 -0.49 -4.70
CA LEU A 36 2.20 -0.11 -3.39
C LEU A 36 1.33 -1.22 -2.78
N LYS A 37 0.88 -2.20 -3.56
CA LYS A 37 -0.06 -3.23 -3.11
C LYS A 37 0.43 -4.01 -1.87
N PRO A 38 1.68 -4.51 -1.80
CA PRO A 38 2.17 -5.23 -0.63
C PRO A 38 2.12 -4.38 0.64
N ASP A 39 2.48 -3.10 0.55
CA ASP A 39 2.48 -2.17 1.69
C ASP A 39 1.05 -1.93 2.19
N MET A 40 0.08 -1.79 1.27
CA MET A 40 -1.34 -1.67 1.63
C MET A 40 -1.88 -2.95 2.28
N GLU A 41 -1.49 -4.14 1.80
CA GLU A 41 -1.85 -5.40 2.45
C GLU A 41 -1.24 -5.51 3.85
N LEU A 42 0.02 -5.08 4.02
CA LEU A 42 0.70 -5.05 5.31
C LEU A 42 0.00 -4.08 6.29
N ARG A 43 -0.31 -2.85 5.88
CA ARG A 43 -1.07 -1.88 6.69
C ARG A 43 -2.42 -2.44 7.13
N ARG A 44 -3.16 -3.07 6.21
CA ARG A 44 -4.45 -3.72 6.51
C ARG A 44 -4.27 -4.85 7.52
N TYR A 45 -3.22 -5.65 7.38
CA TYR A 45 -2.89 -6.72 8.32
C TYR A 45 -2.56 -6.16 9.70
N MET A 46 -1.70 -5.14 9.79
CA MET A 46 -1.33 -4.49 11.05
C MET A 46 -2.54 -3.87 11.76
N LEU A 47 -3.43 -3.18 11.03
CA LEU A 47 -4.71 -2.70 11.58
C LEU A 47 -5.59 -3.85 12.11
N THR A 48 -5.58 -5.00 11.43
CA THR A 48 -6.31 -6.19 11.88
C THR A 48 -5.70 -6.74 13.17
N LEU A 49 -4.37 -6.73 13.31
CA LEU A 49 -3.70 -7.12 14.54
C LEU A 49 -4.04 -6.16 15.69
N VAL A 50 -3.92 -4.86 15.49
CA VAL A 50 -4.27 -3.83 16.50
C VAL A 50 -5.72 -4.01 16.95
N ARG A 51 -6.67 -4.10 16.00
CA ARG A 51 -8.10 -4.25 16.31
C ARG A 51 -8.39 -5.52 17.10
N ASN A 52 -7.67 -6.61 16.84
CA ASN A 52 -7.84 -7.88 17.51
C ASN A 52 -6.86 -8.09 18.67
N ARG A 53 -6.15 -7.04 19.11
CA ARG A 53 -5.11 -7.09 20.17
C ARG A 53 -4.09 -8.23 19.96
N GLY A 54 -3.69 -8.47 18.72
CA GLY A 54 -2.76 -9.54 18.36
C GLY A 54 -3.33 -10.96 18.41
N PHE A 55 -4.61 -11.18 18.77
CA PHE A 55 -5.22 -12.52 18.87
C PHE A 55 -5.78 -13.07 17.55
N TYR A 56 -5.22 -12.64 16.42
CA TYR A 56 -5.68 -13.05 15.09
C TYR A 56 -4.58 -13.80 14.34
N CYS A 57 -4.83 -15.07 14.04
CA CYS A 57 -4.04 -15.87 13.12
C CYS A 57 -4.91 -16.28 11.93
N ARG A 58 -4.44 -16.00 10.71
CA ARG A 58 -5.20 -16.25 9.48
C ARG A 58 -5.50 -17.74 9.25
N THR A 59 -4.62 -18.62 9.72
CA THR A 59 -4.80 -20.09 9.68
C THR A 59 -5.86 -20.56 10.68
N CYS A 60 -5.90 -19.93 11.85
CA CYS A 60 -6.68 -20.36 13.01
C CYS A 60 -8.06 -19.68 13.12
N SER A 61 -8.24 -18.53 12.45
CA SER A 61 -9.44 -17.68 12.50
C SER A 61 -9.89 -17.23 11.11
N PRO A 62 -10.10 -18.13 10.13
CA PRO A 62 -10.40 -17.75 8.74
C PRO A 62 -11.69 -16.93 8.58
N MET A 63 -12.60 -16.95 9.57
CA MET A 63 -13.89 -16.23 9.55
C MET A 63 -13.96 -15.02 10.51
N ARG A 64 -12.84 -14.45 10.96
CA ARG A 64 -12.82 -13.32 11.92
C ARG A 64 -13.57 -13.57 13.24
N LYS A 65 -13.90 -14.82 13.55
CA LYS A 65 -14.27 -15.22 14.90
C LYS A 65 -13.00 -15.19 15.75
N ILE A 66 -13.11 -14.80 17.02
CA ILE A 66 -12.05 -15.08 18.01
C ILE A 66 -11.75 -16.57 17.84
N GLY A 67 -10.50 -16.89 17.50
CA GLY A 67 -10.17 -18.17 16.91
C GLY A 67 -10.59 -19.32 17.82
N ALA A 68 -11.08 -20.40 17.22
CA ALA A 68 -11.25 -21.70 17.88
C ALA A 68 -9.95 -22.19 18.57
N CYS A 69 -8.82 -21.54 18.28
CA CYS A 69 -7.49 -21.85 18.78
C CYS A 69 -7.11 -21.07 20.06
N GLY A 70 -7.90 -20.08 20.46
CA GLY A 70 -7.73 -19.34 21.72
C GLY A 70 -6.27 -18.92 22.04
N PRO A 71 -5.91 -18.80 23.33
CA PRO A 71 -4.53 -18.53 23.77
C PRO A 71 -3.56 -19.71 23.53
N THR A 72 -4.02 -20.81 22.93
CA THR A 72 -3.21 -22.02 22.68
C THR A 72 -2.65 -22.10 21.26
N CYS A 73 -2.95 -21.14 20.39
CA CYS A 73 -2.38 -21.10 19.04
C CYS A 73 -0.85 -20.95 19.12
N PRO A 74 -0.05 -21.90 18.60
CA PRO A 74 1.42 -21.80 18.65
C PRO A 74 1.96 -20.57 17.91
N MET A 75 1.21 -20.04 16.94
CA MET A 75 1.55 -18.79 16.25
C MET A 75 1.23 -17.53 17.08
N LEU A 76 0.34 -17.62 18.07
CA LEU A 76 0.00 -16.53 19.00
C LEU A 76 0.75 -16.66 20.34
N ARG A 77 1.20 -17.86 20.69
CA ARG A 77 2.06 -18.18 21.83
C ARG A 77 3.05 -19.29 21.43
N PRO A 78 4.18 -18.97 20.80
CA PRO A 78 5.24 -19.95 20.59
C PRO A 78 5.67 -20.55 21.93
N GLY A 79 6.00 -21.84 21.94
CA GLY A 79 6.51 -22.51 23.15
C GLY A 79 7.69 -21.71 23.72
N GLY A 80 7.62 -21.35 25.00
CA GLY A 80 8.53 -20.34 25.59
C GLY A 80 7.93 -18.94 25.77
N TRP A 81 6.62 -18.76 25.63
CA TRP A 81 5.89 -17.48 25.81
C TRP A 81 6.20 -16.68 27.10
N TYR A 82 6.77 -17.30 28.13
CA TYR A 82 7.29 -16.59 29.32
C TYR A 82 8.52 -15.71 29.00
N GLN A 83 9.26 -16.02 27.94
CA GLN A 83 10.40 -15.25 27.43
C GLN A 83 9.95 -14.16 26.45
N TYR A 84 8.89 -14.41 25.70
CA TYR A 84 8.30 -13.44 24.77
C TYR A 84 7.12 -12.75 25.46
N ARG A 85 7.38 -11.65 26.18
CA ARG A 85 6.29 -10.75 26.62
C ARG A 85 5.46 -10.45 25.38
N SER A 86 4.18 -10.82 25.39
CA SER A 86 3.24 -10.41 24.35
C SER A 86 3.30 -8.90 24.29
N ILE A 87 3.96 -8.36 23.26
CA ILE A 87 4.00 -6.92 23.04
C ILE A 87 2.57 -6.59 22.66
N ASP A 88 1.87 -5.86 23.53
CA ASP A 88 0.60 -5.27 23.16
C ASP A 88 0.86 -4.49 21.87
N VAL A 89 0.17 -4.87 20.79
CA VAL A 89 0.21 -4.14 19.53
C VAL A 89 -0.59 -2.86 19.74
N ALA A 90 -0.01 -1.94 20.50
CA ALA A 90 -0.54 -0.63 20.80
C ALA A 90 -0.09 0.30 19.67
N ALA A 91 -0.95 0.48 18.67
CA ALA A 91 -0.78 1.58 17.73
C ALA A 91 -1.51 2.82 18.26
N SER A 92 -0.94 3.99 18.01
CA SER A 92 -1.64 5.24 18.35
C SER A 92 -2.94 5.36 17.55
N GLU A 93 -3.91 6.08 18.11
CA GLU A 93 -5.15 6.36 17.39
C GLU A 93 -4.90 7.13 16.09
N THR A 94 -3.90 8.03 16.10
CA THR A 94 -3.44 8.77 14.91
C THR A 94 -2.96 7.83 13.82
N TRP A 95 -2.04 6.92 14.12
CA TRP A 95 -1.53 5.95 13.15
C TRP A 95 -2.66 5.07 12.59
N CYS A 96 -3.61 4.66 13.44
CA CYS A 96 -4.75 3.86 12.99
C CYS A 96 -5.62 4.64 12.00
N ARG A 97 -5.89 5.91 12.28
CA ARG A 97 -6.69 6.81 11.45
C ARG A 97 -6.01 7.06 10.12
N ASP A 98 -4.73 7.39 10.15
CA ASP A 98 -3.93 7.71 8.96
C ASP A 98 -3.80 6.47 8.04
N SER A 99 -3.54 5.29 8.64
CA SER A 99 -3.49 4.04 7.87
C SER A 99 -4.83 3.69 7.23
N LEU A 100 -5.95 3.93 7.93
CA LEU A 100 -7.29 3.72 7.35
C LEU A 100 -7.58 4.69 6.21
N ASP A 101 -7.16 5.95 6.34
CA ASP A 101 -7.34 6.96 5.30
C ASP A 101 -6.56 6.61 4.03
N ILE A 102 -5.27 6.26 4.16
CA ILE A 102 -4.42 5.79 3.07
C ILE A 102 -5.06 4.58 2.36
N LEU A 103 -5.54 3.59 3.11
CA LEU A 103 -6.20 2.41 2.54
C LEU A 103 -7.50 2.75 1.78
N ARG A 104 -8.24 3.77 2.22
CA ARG A 104 -9.45 4.23 1.51
C ARG A 104 -9.07 4.92 0.21
N ARG A 105 -8.12 5.85 0.23
CA ARG A 105 -7.63 6.55 -0.97
C ARG A 105 -7.09 5.55 -2.01
N TYR A 106 -6.25 4.61 -1.57
CA TYR A 106 -5.74 3.52 -2.42
C TYR A 106 -6.87 2.70 -3.06
N LYS A 107 -7.90 2.34 -2.28
CA LYS A 107 -9.05 1.57 -2.79
C LYS A 107 -9.85 2.36 -3.83
N VAL A 108 -10.11 3.64 -3.58
CA VAL A 108 -10.85 4.50 -4.51
C VAL A 108 -10.15 4.56 -5.86
N ILE A 109 -8.84 4.80 -5.86
CA ILE A 109 -8.05 4.93 -7.10
C ILE A 109 -7.93 3.58 -7.81
N THR A 110 -7.62 2.49 -7.10
CA THR A 110 -7.54 1.16 -7.73
C THR A 110 -8.88 0.67 -8.29
N ASP A 111 -10.01 0.97 -7.64
CA ASP A 111 -11.34 0.69 -8.18
C ASP A 111 -11.68 1.64 -9.34
N GLY A 112 -11.14 2.86 -9.35
CA GLY A 112 -11.20 3.80 -10.48
C GLY A 112 -10.45 3.29 -11.71
N LEU A 113 -9.18 2.92 -11.55
CA LEU A 113 -8.33 2.33 -12.58
C LEU A 113 -8.96 1.09 -13.23
N LYS A 114 -9.57 0.21 -12.41
CA LYS A 114 -10.28 -0.98 -12.93
C LYS A 114 -11.52 -0.65 -13.74
N ARG A 115 -12.27 0.38 -13.35
CA ARG A 115 -13.53 0.76 -14.00
C ARG A 115 -13.31 1.56 -15.27
N HIS A 116 -12.37 2.50 -15.24
CA HIS A 116 -12.18 3.47 -16.30
C HIS A 116 -10.97 3.18 -17.19
N GLY A 117 -9.95 2.47 -16.70
CA GLY A 117 -8.72 2.22 -17.44
C GLY A 117 -8.11 3.53 -17.95
N TYR A 118 -7.98 3.65 -19.28
CA TYR A 118 -7.50 4.86 -19.96
C TYR A 118 -8.59 5.93 -20.17
N GLY A 119 -9.82 5.71 -19.72
CA GLY A 119 -10.97 6.60 -19.91
C GLY A 119 -11.11 7.71 -18.87
N VAL A 120 -10.01 8.15 -18.25
CA VAL A 120 -10.02 9.22 -17.23
C VAL A 120 -9.53 10.55 -17.79
N SER A 121 -9.93 11.65 -17.15
CA SER A 121 -9.46 12.99 -17.53
C SER A 121 -7.98 13.21 -17.18
N MET A 122 -7.34 14.17 -17.87
CA MET A 122 -5.96 14.58 -17.54
C MET A 122 -5.83 15.11 -16.11
N SER A 123 -6.87 15.76 -15.59
CA SER A 123 -6.93 16.26 -14.21
C SER A 123 -7.01 15.11 -13.21
N GLU A 124 -7.89 14.12 -13.43
CA GLU A 124 -7.96 12.93 -12.57
C GLU A 124 -6.64 12.16 -12.58
N LEU A 125 -6.01 12.01 -13.76
CA LEU A 125 -4.71 11.35 -13.85
C LEU A 125 -3.66 12.08 -13.00
N ALA A 126 -3.62 13.42 -13.04
CA ALA A 126 -2.70 14.21 -12.25
C ALA A 126 -2.98 14.10 -10.74
N GLU A 127 -4.25 14.10 -10.34
CA GLU A 127 -4.65 13.87 -8.95
C GLU A 127 -4.22 12.49 -8.45
N TRP A 128 -4.43 11.45 -9.26
CA TRP A 128 -4.04 10.08 -8.88
C TRP A 128 -2.52 9.91 -8.81
N GLU A 129 -1.77 10.57 -9.69
CA GLU A 129 -0.31 10.60 -9.63
C GLU A 129 0.19 11.28 -8.34
N PHE A 130 -0.43 12.41 -7.96
CA PHE A 130 -0.11 13.10 -6.71
C PHE A 130 -0.38 12.22 -5.48
N GLU A 131 -1.54 11.55 -5.46
CA GLU A 131 -1.91 10.63 -4.40
C GLU A 131 -0.97 9.42 -4.31
N ALA A 132 -0.51 8.90 -5.45
CA ALA A 132 0.47 7.81 -5.47
C ALA A 132 1.81 8.23 -4.84
N ASP A 133 2.26 9.46 -5.12
CA ASP A 133 3.51 10.02 -4.57
C ASP A 133 3.38 10.26 -3.05
N ASP A 134 2.28 10.87 -2.56
CA ASP A 134 2.01 11.05 -1.12
C ASP A 134 2.03 9.70 -0.36
N MET A 135 1.44 8.65 -0.94
CA MET A 135 1.44 7.31 -0.34
C MET A 135 2.84 6.69 -0.27
N GLN A 136 3.70 6.99 -1.25
CA GLN A 136 5.05 6.44 -1.32
C GLN A 136 6.02 7.14 -0.37
N TRP A 137 5.89 8.47 -0.19
CA TRP A 137 6.81 9.27 0.63
C TRP A 137 6.45 9.30 2.11
N ARG A 138 5.17 9.21 2.48
CA ARG A 138 4.76 9.22 3.90
C ARG A 138 5.42 8.15 4.75
N ASP A 139 5.68 6.96 4.19
CA ASP A 139 6.37 5.89 4.92
C ASP A 139 7.86 6.16 5.09
N VAL A 140 8.49 6.78 4.10
CA VAL A 140 9.91 7.13 4.14
C VAL A 140 10.15 8.29 5.11
N ASP A 141 9.28 9.30 5.10
CA ASP A 141 9.39 10.46 5.99
C ASP A 141 9.09 10.11 7.46
N GLU A 142 8.15 9.19 7.72
CA GLU A 142 7.88 8.69 9.08
C GLU A 142 9.08 7.87 9.61
N LEU A 143 9.69 7.04 8.77
CA LEU A 143 10.93 6.32 9.10
C LEU A 143 12.10 7.27 9.35
N ALA A 144 12.28 8.27 8.49
CA ALA A 144 13.35 9.27 8.63
C ALA A 144 13.16 10.14 9.89
N SER A 145 11.93 10.57 10.18
CA SER A 145 11.61 11.42 11.34
C SER A 145 11.81 10.69 12.67
N ARG A 146 11.57 9.37 12.73
CA ARG A 146 11.85 8.55 13.91
C ARG A 146 13.35 8.30 14.11
N HIS A 147 14.20 8.60 13.12
CA HIS A 147 15.59 8.15 13.05
C HIS A 147 16.61 9.27 12.85
N LEU A 148 16.26 10.51 13.18
CA LEU A 148 17.22 11.64 13.28
C LEU A 148 18.22 11.48 14.46
N GLY A 149 18.67 10.25 14.77
CA GLY A 149 19.61 9.98 15.85
C GLY A 149 20.43 8.70 15.71
N GLU A 150 19.85 7.55 15.34
CA GLU A 150 20.62 6.29 15.28
C GLU A 150 20.18 5.33 14.17
N PRO A 151 21.12 4.58 13.56
CA PRO A 151 20.83 3.59 12.53
C PRO A 151 20.05 2.40 13.07
N PHE A 152 19.05 1.96 12.31
CA PHE A 152 18.20 0.82 12.64
C PHE A 152 18.99 -0.50 12.57
N SER A 153 19.34 -1.11 13.71
CA SER A 153 19.87 -2.47 13.71
C SER A 153 18.71 -3.46 13.58
N ILE A 154 18.37 -3.86 12.34
CA ILE A 154 17.52 -5.04 12.14
C ILE A 154 18.37 -6.28 12.42
N GLY A 155 18.39 -6.70 13.68
CA GLY A 155 18.82 -8.04 14.02
C GLY A 155 17.76 -9.04 13.55
N ILE A 156 17.86 -9.53 12.31
CA ILE A 156 17.09 -10.70 11.89
C ILE A 156 17.82 -11.92 12.46
N SER A 157 17.44 -12.36 13.66
CA SER A 157 17.87 -13.66 14.15
C SER A 157 16.95 -14.72 13.55
N PHE A 158 17.46 -15.45 12.56
CA PHE A 158 16.85 -16.71 12.18
C PHE A 158 17.20 -17.72 13.27
N VAL A 159 16.19 -18.21 13.99
CA VAL A 159 16.36 -19.41 14.80
C VAL A 159 16.28 -20.57 13.82
N ASP A 160 17.37 -21.31 13.66
CA ASP A 160 17.36 -22.55 12.89
C ASP A 160 16.29 -23.47 13.50
N ILE A 161 15.25 -23.75 12.73
CA ILE A 161 14.26 -24.77 13.06
C ILE A 161 14.88 -26.09 12.62
N GLU A 162 15.42 -26.85 13.57
CA GLU A 162 15.76 -28.26 13.34
C GLU A 162 14.46 -29.02 13.03
N TRP A 163 14.41 -29.63 11.84
CA TRP A 163 13.29 -30.44 11.35
C TRP A 163 13.36 -31.87 11.87
#